data_AF-A0A4R0RC10-F1
#
_entry.id   AF-A0A4R0RC10-F1
#
_cell.length_a   1.000
_cell.length_b   1.000
_cell.length_c   1.000
_cell.angle_alpha   90.00
_cell.angle_beta   90.00
_cell.angle_gamma   90.00
#
_symmetry.space_group_name_H-M   'P 1'
#
loop_
_entity.id
_entity.type
_entity.pdbx_description
1 polymer ?
#
loop_
_entity_poly.entity_id
_entity_poly.type
_entity_poly.pdbx_seq_one_letter_code
_entity_poly.pdbx_strand_id
1 'polypeptide(L)'
;MSRSALALVPSSIQTAHEVIKPYIHRTPIFTSSSLSDSLPGKNTLYFKAENLQKCGAFKFRGASYNLECLTKDELSKGVCTHSSVRSYGAEITFCEPNAPARAAMLATVQERTGATFIPPYDAVNTILGQGTALLELLEQVPEPLAAVVAPVGGGGLLAGTALAAEGSGVRVFGAEPAGADDCAQGLKEGKRREFVDADTIADGLRTPVGQINFPIIQEKVEKVIVVSDEMRCGFYGKD
;
A
#
# COMPACT_ATOMS: atom_id res chain seq x y z
N MET A 1 -3.75 25.30 6.81
CA MET A 1 -3.78 24.91 8.22
C MET A 1 -3.33 23.46 8.26
N SER A 2 -2.41 23.08 9.15
CA SER A 2 -2.08 21.65 9.33
C SER A 2 -3.34 20.93 9.80
N ARG A 3 -3.64 19.77 9.21
CA ARG A 3 -4.72 18.91 9.70
C ARG A 3 -4.18 18.13 10.91
N SER A 4 -4.95 18.09 12.00
CA SER A 4 -4.59 17.27 13.17
C SER A 4 -4.43 15.80 12.77
N ALA A 5 -3.49 15.10 13.40
CA ALA A 5 -3.32 13.66 13.17
C ALA A 5 -4.65 12.92 13.42
N LEU A 6 -5.13 12.23 12.39
CA LEU A 6 -6.35 11.42 12.49
C LEU A 6 -6.05 10.07 13.13
N ALA A 7 -7.03 9.51 13.84
CA ALA A 7 -6.95 8.16 14.37
C ALA A 7 -7.01 7.12 13.24
N LEU A 8 -6.42 5.94 13.47
CA LEU A 8 -6.48 4.81 12.54
C LEU A 8 -7.82 4.08 12.67
N VAL A 9 -8.88 4.70 12.16
CA VAL A 9 -10.26 4.21 12.19
C VAL A 9 -10.93 4.42 10.82
N PRO A 10 -12.02 3.69 10.51
CA PRO A 10 -12.70 3.80 9.22
C PRO A 10 -13.06 5.25 8.85
N SER A 11 -13.65 6.01 9.78
CA SER A 11 -14.07 7.41 9.58
C SER A 11 -12.95 8.34 9.11
N SER A 12 -11.72 8.07 9.54
CA SER A 12 -10.53 8.80 9.08
C SER A 12 -10.16 8.49 7.63
N ILE A 13 -10.44 7.27 7.14
CA ILE A 13 -10.25 6.90 5.74
C ILE A 13 -11.29 7.59 4.86
N GLN A 14 -12.56 7.65 5.29
CA GLN A 14 -13.57 8.44 4.57
C GLN A 14 -13.17 9.93 4.52
N THR A 15 -12.67 10.47 5.63
CA THR A 15 -12.15 11.85 5.67
C THR A 15 -10.97 12.03 4.69
N ALA A 16 -10.01 11.10 4.70
CA ALA A 16 -8.88 11.13 3.78
C ALA A 16 -9.33 11.05 2.32
N HIS A 17 -10.33 10.23 2.02
CA HIS A 17 -10.89 10.09 0.68
C HIS A 17 -11.47 11.40 0.16
N GLU A 18 -12.32 12.07 0.94
CA GLU A 18 -12.91 13.35 0.53
C GLU A 18 -11.84 14.44 0.30
N VAL A 19 -10.76 14.42 1.08
CA VAL A 19 -9.62 15.34 0.90
C VAL A 19 -8.89 15.09 -0.41
N ILE A 20 -8.60 13.83 -0.75
CA ILE A 20 -7.77 13.51 -1.92
C ILE A 20 -8.55 13.33 -3.21
N LYS A 21 -9.89 13.20 -3.14
CA LYS A 21 -10.81 12.97 -4.26
C LYS A 21 -10.56 13.85 -5.49
N PRO A 22 -10.24 15.16 -5.38
CA PRO A 22 -9.94 16.00 -6.54
C PRO A 22 -8.62 15.66 -7.23
N TYR A 23 -7.70 14.99 -6.53
CA TYR A 23 -6.34 14.72 -7.00
C TYR A 23 -6.17 13.29 -7.51
N ILE A 24 -6.98 12.34 -7.08
CA ILE A 24 -6.85 10.93 -7.47
C ILE A 24 -7.77 10.59 -8.65
N HIS A 25 -7.43 9.56 -9.41
CA HIS A 25 -8.40 8.92 -10.29
C HIS A 25 -9.27 7.97 -9.46
N ARG A 26 -10.59 8.01 -9.71
CA ARG A 26 -11.46 6.89 -9.34
C ARG A 26 -11.19 5.75 -10.32
N THR A 27 -10.25 4.88 -9.97
CA THR A 27 -9.75 3.83 -10.87
C THR A 27 -10.84 2.82 -11.22
N PRO A 28 -10.85 2.27 -12.45
CA PRO A 28 -11.88 1.33 -12.87
C PRO A 28 -11.77 -0.01 -12.15
N ILE A 29 -12.88 -0.75 -12.17
CA ILE A 29 -12.89 -2.18 -11.83
C ILE A 29 -12.95 -2.97 -13.14
N PHE A 30 -12.08 -3.97 -13.26
CA PHE A 30 -12.19 -4.98 -14.31
C PHE A 30 -12.74 -6.28 -13.74
N THR A 31 -13.31 -7.09 -14.61
CA THR A 31 -13.70 -8.47 -14.32
C THR A 31 -13.14 -9.39 -15.41
N SER A 32 -13.05 -10.68 -15.11
CA SER A 32 -12.67 -11.70 -16.10
C SER A 32 -13.59 -12.90 -15.93
N SER A 33 -14.43 -13.16 -16.94
CA SER A 33 -15.30 -14.34 -16.95
C SER A 33 -14.48 -15.62 -16.90
N SER A 34 -13.44 -15.73 -17.73
CA SER A 34 -12.57 -16.91 -17.76
C SER A 34 -11.93 -17.22 -16.40
N LEU A 35 -11.46 -16.22 -15.65
CA LEU A 35 -10.90 -16.46 -14.33
C LEU A 35 -12.00 -16.76 -13.30
N SER A 36 -13.13 -16.07 -13.37
CA SER A 36 -14.27 -16.30 -12.46
C SER A 36 -14.85 -17.71 -12.62
N ASP A 37 -14.99 -18.18 -13.86
CA ASP A 37 -15.49 -19.53 -14.18
C ASP A 37 -14.51 -20.63 -13.75
N SER A 38 -13.21 -20.32 -13.66
CA SER A 38 -12.19 -21.25 -13.16
C SER A 38 -12.20 -21.41 -11.64
N LEU A 39 -12.87 -20.52 -10.91
CA LEU A 39 -12.93 -20.58 -9.45
C LEU A 39 -14.00 -21.58 -8.97
N PRO A 40 -13.72 -22.31 -7.88
CA PRO A 40 -14.73 -23.14 -7.25
C PRO A 40 -15.88 -22.26 -6.76
N GLY A 41 -17.11 -22.76 -6.84
CA GLY A 41 -18.28 -22.10 -6.24
C GLY A 41 -18.88 -20.94 -7.03
N LYS A 42 -18.52 -20.74 -8.30
CA LYS A 42 -19.03 -19.64 -9.17
C LYS A 42 -18.77 -18.25 -8.58
N ASN A 43 -17.55 -18.03 -8.09
CA ASN A 43 -17.14 -16.74 -7.56
C ASN A 43 -16.80 -15.74 -8.68
N THR A 44 -17.19 -14.48 -8.50
CA THR A 44 -16.83 -13.39 -9.42
C THR A 44 -15.57 -12.67 -8.96
N LEU A 45 -14.59 -12.50 -9.85
CA LEU A 45 -13.39 -11.71 -9.59
C LEU A 45 -13.53 -10.27 -10.06
N TYR A 46 -13.23 -9.34 -9.14
CA TYR A 46 -13.15 -7.91 -9.40
C TYR A 46 -11.71 -7.43 -9.18
N PHE A 47 -11.17 -6.70 -10.15
CA PHE A 47 -9.81 -6.16 -10.12
C PHE A 47 -9.87 -4.64 -10.00
N LYS A 48 -9.49 -4.10 -8.84
CA LYS A 48 -9.33 -2.65 -8.64
C LYS A 48 -8.03 -2.18 -9.30
N ALA A 49 -8.14 -1.46 -10.42
CA ALA A 49 -7.03 -1.19 -11.33
C ALA A 49 -6.14 -0.02 -10.87
N GLU A 50 -5.46 -0.15 -9.74
CA GLU A 50 -4.56 0.88 -9.21
C GLU A 50 -3.29 1.10 -10.06
N ASN A 51 -3.01 0.21 -11.02
CA ASN A 51 -2.02 0.46 -12.07
C ASN A 51 -2.42 1.62 -13.02
N LEU A 52 -3.68 2.03 -13.01
CA LEU A 52 -4.21 3.19 -13.75
C LEU A 52 -4.42 4.43 -12.88
N GLN A 53 -3.98 4.38 -11.61
CA GLN A 53 -3.90 5.56 -10.76
C GLN A 53 -2.82 6.52 -11.31
N LYS A 54 -2.86 7.79 -10.91
CA LYS A 54 -1.72 8.70 -11.15
C LYS A 54 -0.44 8.05 -10.63
N CYS A 55 0.65 8.21 -11.38
CA CYS A 55 1.93 7.52 -11.11
C CYS A 55 1.92 6.01 -11.32
N GLY A 56 0.87 5.45 -11.93
CA GLY A 56 0.80 4.03 -12.27
C GLY A 56 0.69 3.11 -11.06
N ALA A 57 0.37 3.63 -9.88
CA ALA A 57 0.26 2.83 -8.65
C ALA A 57 -0.60 3.53 -7.58
N PHE A 58 -1.15 2.72 -6.67
CA PHE A 58 -1.94 3.17 -5.52
C PHE A 58 -1.21 4.18 -4.61
N LYS A 59 0.13 4.17 -4.62
CA LYS A 59 0.98 4.99 -3.73
C LYS A 59 0.64 6.48 -3.79
N PHE A 60 0.11 6.94 -4.92
CA PHE A 60 -0.34 8.32 -5.09
C PHE A 60 -1.40 8.73 -4.08
N ARG A 61 -2.30 7.83 -3.67
CA ARG A 61 -3.36 8.14 -2.69
C ARG A 61 -2.78 8.56 -1.33
N GLY A 62 -1.93 7.71 -0.76
CA GLY A 62 -1.21 8.02 0.48
C GLY A 62 -0.28 9.22 0.35
N ALA A 63 0.42 9.38 -0.78
CA ALA A 63 1.28 10.54 -1.01
C ALA A 63 0.47 11.85 -1.02
N SER A 64 -0.64 11.90 -1.78
CA SER A 64 -1.52 13.07 -1.82
C SER A 64 -2.09 13.40 -0.45
N TYR A 65 -2.51 12.40 0.32
CA TYR A 65 -3.06 12.67 1.66
C TYR A 65 -1.99 13.18 2.62
N ASN A 66 -0.75 12.66 2.56
CA ASN A 66 0.34 13.23 3.34
C ASN A 66 0.60 14.70 2.99
N LEU A 67 0.64 15.04 1.70
CA LEU A 67 0.87 16.41 1.24
C LEU A 67 -0.23 17.36 1.72
N GLU A 68 -1.49 16.93 1.69
CA GLU A 68 -2.64 17.71 2.17
C GLU A 68 -2.66 17.92 3.69
N CYS A 69 -1.91 17.11 4.45
CA CYS A 69 -1.77 17.27 5.90
C CYS A 69 -0.65 18.25 6.30
N LEU A 70 0.26 18.59 5.37
CA LEU A 70 1.37 19.50 5.64
C LEU A 70 0.90 20.96 5.79
N THR A 71 1.65 21.72 6.59
CA THR A 71 1.52 23.18 6.65
C THR A 71 2.02 23.84 5.36
N LYS A 72 1.61 25.10 5.16
CA LYS A 72 2.17 25.92 4.08
C LYS A 72 3.68 26.12 4.22
N ASP A 73 4.18 26.21 5.45
CA ASP A 73 5.62 26.35 5.73
C ASP A 73 6.38 25.07 5.33
N GLU A 74 5.91 23.90 5.74
CA GLU A 74 6.49 22.61 5.32
C GLU A 74 6.45 22.42 3.81
N LEU A 75 5.32 22.73 3.15
CA LEU A 75 5.21 22.66 1.69
C LEU A 75 6.18 23.62 0.99
N SER A 76 6.42 24.81 1.56
CA SER A 76 7.35 25.79 0.98
C SER A 76 8.81 25.34 1.05
N LYS A 77 9.16 24.48 2.02
CA LYS A 77 10.48 23.85 2.16
C LYS A 77 10.65 22.62 1.27
N GLY A 78 9.56 22.14 0.66
CA GLY A 78 9.54 20.96 -0.19
C GLY A 78 9.40 19.65 0.60
N VAL A 79 9.38 18.54 -0.14
CA VAL A 79 9.25 17.19 0.42
C VAL A 79 10.31 16.26 -0.14
N CYS A 80 10.68 15.26 0.64
CA CYS A 80 11.60 14.20 0.22
C CYS A 80 11.02 12.81 0.51
N THR A 81 11.38 11.82 -0.29
CA THR A 81 10.94 10.43 -0.15
C THR A 81 11.95 9.48 -0.80
N HIS A 82 11.91 8.20 -0.44
CA HIS A 82 12.79 7.15 -1.01
C HIS A 82 12.18 6.41 -2.21
N SER A 83 11.15 6.97 -2.84
CA SER A 83 10.45 6.34 -3.97
C SER A 83 10.87 6.93 -5.32
N SER A 84 10.70 6.15 -6.40
CA SER A 84 10.98 6.61 -7.77
C SER A 84 9.96 7.67 -8.21
N VAL A 85 10.26 8.94 -7.93
CA VAL A 85 9.40 10.11 -8.26
C VAL A 85 9.97 10.99 -9.39
N ARG A 86 10.98 10.49 -10.12
CA ARG A 86 11.71 11.26 -11.17
C ARG A 86 10.79 11.85 -12.24
N SER A 87 9.75 11.13 -12.64
CA SER A 87 8.79 11.57 -13.67
C SER A 87 7.91 12.76 -13.24
N TYR A 88 7.98 13.19 -11.98
CA TYR A 88 7.15 14.27 -11.42
C TYR A 88 7.94 15.56 -11.12
N GLY A 89 9.14 15.69 -11.69
CA GLY A 89 9.97 16.90 -11.53
C GLY A 89 10.72 16.98 -10.20
N ALA A 90 10.79 15.88 -9.44
CA ALA A 90 11.57 15.80 -8.22
C ALA A 90 13.09 15.76 -8.53
N GLU A 91 13.88 16.46 -7.72
CA GLU A 91 15.34 16.30 -7.69
C GLU A 91 15.68 14.91 -7.13
N ILE A 92 16.46 14.13 -7.89
CA ILE A 92 16.84 12.76 -7.49
C ILE A 92 18.25 12.79 -6.90
N THR A 93 18.35 12.38 -5.64
CA THR A 93 19.63 12.16 -4.96
C THR A 93 19.90 10.67 -4.83
N PHE A 94 20.98 10.21 -5.44
CA PHE A 94 21.35 8.78 -5.45
C PHE A 94 22.10 8.38 -4.19
N CYS A 95 21.90 7.14 -3.76
CA CYS A 95 22.64 6.48 -2.68
C CYS A 95 22.72 4.98 -2.97
N GLU A 96 23.54 4.25 -2.20
CA GLU A 96 23.60 2.79 -2.29
C GLU A 96 22.22 2.15 -2.03
N PRO A 97 21.87 1.03 -2.69
CA PRO A 97 20.53 0.45 -2.66
C PRO A 97 20.18 -0.29 -1.35
N ASN A 98 20.74 0.12 -0.21
CA ASN A 98 20.49 -0.46 1.10
C ASN A 98 19.79 0.54 2.05
N ALA A 99 19.14 0.02 3.10
CA ALA A 99 18.36 0.84 4.03
C ALA A 99 19.21 1.88 4.81
N PRO A 100 20.40 1.55 5.34
CA PRO A 100 21.26 2.53 6.01
C PRO A 100 21.66 3.71 5.11
N ALA A 101 22.07 3.45 3.87
CA ALA A 101 22.47 4.49 2.93
C ALA A 101 21.30 5.41 2.55
N ARG A 102 20.11 4.83 2.36
CA ARG A 102 18.88 5.62 2.16
C ARG A 102 18.60 6.53 3.35
N ALA A 103 18.64 6.01 4.57
CA ALA A 103 18.39 6.79 5.79
C ALA A 103 19.41 7.92 5.98
N ALA A 104 20.70 7.66 5.74
CA ALA A 104 21.74 8.68 5.81
C ALA A 104 21.54 9.78 4.75
N MET A 105 21.25 9.39 3.51
CA MET A 105 21.00 10.34 2.43
C MET A 105 19.74 11.19 2.70
N LEU A 106 18.69 10.59 3.27
CA LEU A 106 17.51 11.32 3.70
C LEU A 106 17.87 12.42 4.68
N ALA A 107 18.62 12.08 5.73
CA ALA A 107 19.03 13.02 6.76
C ALA A 107 19.81 14.19 6.15
N THR A 108 20.76 13.91 5.24
CA THR A 108 21.50 14.94 4.52
C THR A 108 20.58 15.84 3.68
N VAL A 109 19.60 15.29 2.97
CA VAL A 109 18.65 16.08 2.17
C VAL A 109 17.78 16.95 3.08
N GLN A 110 17.26 16.41 4.18
CA GLN A 110 16.44 17.14 5.14
C GLN A 110 17.22 18.28 5.81
N GLU A 111 18.47 18.03 6.23
CA GLU A 111 19.34 19.05 6.81
C GLU A 111 19.65 20.17 5.81
N ARG A 112 19.95 19.82 4.56
CA ARG A 112 20.27 20.79 3.51
C ARG A 112 19.08 21.65 3.07
N THR A 113 17.89 21.07 3.00
CA THR A 113 16.72 21.69 2.34
C THR A 113 15.62 22.13 3.29
N GLY A 114 15.57 21.55 4.49
CA GLY A 114 14.43 21.66 5.40
C GLY A 114 13.19 20.88 4.95
N ALA A 115 13.32 20.02 3.92
CA ALA A 115 12.19 19.29 3.36
C ALA A 115 11.59 18.27 4.35
N THR A 116 10.26 18.13 4.32
CA THR A 116 9.57 17.13 5.14
C THR A 116 9.64 15.76 4.46
N PHE A 117 10.02 14.73 5.23
CA PHE A 117 10.02 13.35 4.74
C PHE A 117 8.59 12.82 4.63
N ILE A 118 8.27 12.19 3.49
CA ILE A 118 7.00 11.51 3.24
C ILE A 118 7.24 10.00 3.22
N PRO A 119 6.85 9.27 4.30
CA PRO A 119 7.10 7.84 4.40
C PRO A 119 6.32 7.04 3.35
N PRO A 120 6.97 6.10 2.65
CA PRO A 120 6.35 5.36 1.55
C PRO A 120 5.25 4.37 2.00
N TYR A 121 5.23 3.96 3.28
CA TYR A 121 4.25 3.00 3.80
C TYR A 121 3.97 3.10 5.30
N ASP A 122 4.98 3.32 6.15
CA ASP A 122 4.83 3.23 7.62
C ASP A 122 4.49 4.59 8.25
N ALA A 123 3.33 5.14 7.90
CA ALA A 123 2.82 6.38 8.45
C ALA A 123 1.30 6.40 8.44
N VAL A 124 0.69 6.98 9.48
CA VAL A 124 -0.77 7.08 9.64
C VAL A 124 -1.42 7.66 8.39
N ASN A 125 -0.95 8.81 7.91
CA ASN A 125 -1.51 9.44 6.71
C ASN A 125 -1.34 8.56 5.46
N THR A 126 -0.22 7.85 5.33
CA THR A 126 -0.03 6.93 4.21
C THR A 126 -1.07 5.82 4.25
N ILE A 127 -1.27 5.17 5.40
CA ILE A 127 -2.26 4.11 5.61
C ILE A 127 -3.68 4.60 5.27
N LEU A 128 -4.07 5.76 5.82
CA LEU A 128 -5.38 6.34 5.61
C LEU A 128 -5.64 6.64 4.13
N GLY A 129 -4.68 7.24 3.44
CA GLY A 129 -4.80 7.50 2.00
C GLY A 129 -4.86 6.21 1.17
N GLN A 130 -4.06 5.19 1.49
CA GLN A 130 -4.12 3.93 0.74
C GLN A 130 -5.46 3.20 0.91
N GLY A 131 -6.06 3.25 2.11
CA GLY A 131 -7.34 2.59 2.39
C GLY A 131 -8.51 3.11 1.53
N THR A 132 -8.40 4.32 0.98
CA THR A 132 -9.42 4.90 0.09
C THR A 132 -9.68 4.07 -1.17
N ALA A 133 -8.70 3.25 -1.61
CA ALA A 133 -8.89 2.34 -2.72
C ALA A 133 -9.98 1.30 -2.46
N LEU A 134 -10.10 0.79 -1.21
CA LEU A 134 -11.16 -0.15 -0.84
C LEU A 134 -12.52 0.54 -0.79
N LEU A 135 -12.62 1.77 -0.29
CA LEU A 135 -13.88 2.51 -0.26
C LEU A 135 -14.50 2.61 -1.66
N GLU A 136 -13.68 3.01 -2.64
CA GLU A 136 -14.13 3.05 -4.04
C GLU A 136 -14.48 1.66 -4.57
N LEU A 137 -13.70 0.63 -4.24
CA LEU A 137 -13.97 -0.74 -4.66
C LEU A 137 -15.35 -1.20 -4.16
N LEU A 138 -15.66 -0.98 -2.88
CA LEU A 138 -16.94 -1.36 -2.27
C LEU A 138 -18.14 -0.62 -2.89
N GLU A 139 -17.96 0.63 -3.28
CA GLU A 139 -19.01 1.40 -3.97
C GLU A 139 -19.22 0.98 -5.44
N GLN A 140 -18.18 0.45 -6.09
CA GLN A 140 -18.18 0.17 -7.52
C GLN A 140 -18.57 -1.28 -7.85
N VAL A 141 -18.43 -2.23 -6.92
CA VAL A 141 -18.90 -3.60 -7.12
C VAL A 141 -20.43 -3.67 -7.06
N PRO A 142 -21.09 -4.42 -7.96
CA PRO A 142 -22.56 -4.50 -8.00
C PRO A 142 -23.13 -5.39 -6.89
N GLU A 143 -22.31 -6.24 -6.28
CA GLU A 143 -22.70 -7.21 -5.26
C GLU A 143 -21.80 -7.07 -4.03
N PRO A 144 -22.29 -7.42 -2.82
CA PRO A 144 -21.48 -7.40 -1.61
C PRO A 144 -20.20 -8.22 -1.77
N LEU A 145 -19.05 -7.60 -1.50
CA LEU A 145 -17.76 -8.25 -1.63
C LEU A 145 -17.51 -9.21 -0.45
N ALA A 146 -17.33 -10.49 -0.72
CA ALA A 146 -17.07 -11.48 0.33
C ALA A 146 -15.64 -11.39 0.90
N ALA A 147 -14.67 -11.07 0.04
CA ALA A 147 -13.27 -10.99 0.41
C ALA A 147 -12.48 -10.04 -0.50
N VAL A 148 -11.38 -9.49 0.02
CA VAL A 148 -10.40 -8.68 -0.72
C VAL A 148 -9.00 -9.20 -0.47
N VAL A 149 -8.18 -9.20 -1.52
CA VAL A 149 -6.74 -9.53 -1.44
C VAL A 149 -5.94 -8.27 -1.78
N ALA A 150 -5.03 -7.87 -0.89
CA ALA A 150 -4.10 -6.76 -1.13
C ALA A 150 -2.64 -7.23 -1.03
N PRO A 151 -1.74 -6.75 -1.90
CA PRO A 151 -0.34 -7.11 -1.82
C PRO A 151 0.33 -6.54 -0.55
N VAL A 152 1.33 -7.27 -0.04
CA VAL A 152 2.09 -6.90 1.16
C VAL A 152 3.57 -6.75 0.80
N GLY A 153 4.11 -5.59 1.15
CA GLY A 153 5.53 -5.35 1.34
C GLY A 153 5.65 -4.62 2.67
N GLY A 154 5.86 -3.30 2.64
CA GLY A 154 5.80 -2.48 3.85
C GLY A 154 4.44 -2.44 4.57
N GLY A 155 3.37 -2.95 3.96
CA GLY A 155 2.07 -3.19 4.61
C GLY A 155 1.06 -2.03 4.59
N GLY A 156 1.43 -0.84 4.12
CA GLY A 156 0.55 0.34 4.18
C GLY A 156 -0.78 0.19 3.41
N LEU A 157 -0.75 -0.46 2.23
CA LEU A 157 -1.97 -0.76 1.47
C LEU A 157 -2.84 -1.80 2.18
N LEU A 158 -2.25 -2.91 2.64
CA LEU A 158 -3.00 -3.96 3.34
C LEU A 158 -3.59 -3.44 4.65
N ALA A 159 -2.83 -2.70 5.45
CA ALA A 159 -3.32 -2.08 6.70
C ALA A 159 -4.46 -1.09 6.42
N GLY A 160 -4.33 -0.23 5.41
CA GLY A 160 -5.39 0.70 5.01
C GLY A 160 -6.64 0.00 4.51
N THR A 161 -6.47 -1.09 3.75
CA THR A 161 -7.56 -1.96 3.29
C THR A 161 -8.26 -2.63 4.46
N ALA A 162 -7.50 -3.16 5.42
CA ALA A 162 -8.05 -3.82 6.61
C ALA A 162 -8.88 -2.87 7.48
N LEU A 163 -8.40 -1.64 7.68
CA LEU A 163 -9.16 -0.59 8.37
C LEU A 163 -10.42 -0.19 7.60
N ALA A 164 -10.34 -0.02 6.27
CA ALA A 164 -11.49 0.35 5.47
C ALA A 164 -12.57 -0.74 5.40
N ALA A 165 -12.19 -2.00 5.61
CA ALA A 165 -13.10 -3.14 5.64
C ALA A 165 -13.86 -3.29 6.97
N GLU A 166 -13.46 -2.59 8.03
CA GLU A 166 -14.07 -2.76 9.35
C GLU A 166 -15.56 -2.40 9.31
N GLY A 167 -16.40 -3.30 9.84
CA GLY A 167 -17.86 -3.16 9.82
C GLY A 167 -18.54 -3.48 8.47
N SER A 168 -17.78 -3.74 7.40
CA SER A 168 -18.34 -4.08 6.08
C SER A 168 -18.71 -5.56 5.92
N GLY A 169 -18.16 -6.43 6.76
CA GLY A 169 -18.27 -7.90 6.62
C GLY A 169 -17.31 -8.51 5.60
N VAL A 170 -16.52 -7.70 4.89
CA VAL A 170 -15.53 -8.15 3.91
C VAL A 170 -14.33 -8.79 4.62
N ARG A 171 -13.96 -10.00 4.22
CA ARG A 171 -12.75 -10.68 4.73
C ARG A 171 -11.50 -10.14 4.03
N VAL A 172 -10.44 -9.90 4.78
CA VAL A 172 -9.22 -9.25 4.24
C VAL A 172 -8.06 -10.24 4.25
N PHE A 173 -7.41 -10.38 3.10
CA PHE A 173 -6.25 -11.23 2.89
C PHE A 173 -5.07 -10.42 2.37
N GLY A 174 -3.87 -10.77 2.81
CA GLY A 174 -2.62 -10.31 2.23
C GLY A 174 -2.10 -11.28 1.17
N ALA A 175 -1.27 -10.79 0.26
CA ALA A 175 -0.47 -11.63 -0.62
C ALA A 175 0.96 -11.09 -0.75
N GLU A 176 1.96 -11.97 -0.61
CA GLU A 176 3.38 -11.61 -0.71
C GLU A 176 4.18 -12.73 -1.39
N PRO A 177 5.37 -12.44 -1.94
CA PRO A 177 6.16 -13.43 -2.64
C PRO A 177 6.93 -14.32 -1.65
N ALA A 178 7.17 -15.58 -2.01
CA ALA A 178 7.92 -16.54 -1.19
C ALA A 178 9.33 -16.05 -0.81
N GLY A 179 9.97 -15.29 -1.71
CA GLY A 179 11.27 -14.70 -1.45
C GLY A 179 11.25 -13.44 -0.60
N ALA A 180 10.08 -12.95 -0.15
CA ALA A 180 9.96 -11.83 0.78
C ALA A 180 8.73 -12.02 1.69
N ASP A 181 8.60 -13.19 2.30
CA ASP A 181 7.44 -13.63 3.09
C ASP A 181 7.50 -13.19 4.57
N ASP A 182 8.09 -12.03 4.85
CA ASP A 182 8.36 -11.58 6.22
C ASP A 182 7.07 -11.30 7.01
N CYS A 183 5.98 -10.91 6.34
CA CYS A 183 4.69 -10.70 7.00
C CYS A 183 4.08 -12.02 7.46
N ALA A 184 4.00 -13.03 6.59
CA ALA A 184 3.43 -14.33 6.90
C ALA A 184 4.23 -15.04 8.00
N GLN A 185 5.56 -15.00 7.93
CA GLN A 185 6.41 -15.51 8.99
C GLN A 185 6.19 -14.74 10.30
N GLY A 186 6.15 -13.40 10.24
CA GLY A 186 5.94 -12.56 11.42
C GLY A 186 4.58 -12.79 12.08
N LEU A 187 3.52 -12.99 11.30
CA LEU A 187 2.19 -13.33 11.81
C LEU A 187 2.18 -14.70 12.49
N LYS A 188 2.84 -15.71 11.90
CA LYS A 188 2.98 -17.04 12.49
C LYS A 188 3.73 -17.00 13.83
N GLU A 189 4.72 -16.13 13.95
CA GLU A 189 5.54 -15.96 15.15
C GLU A 189 4.93 -14.98 16.17
N GLY A 190 3.88 -14.26 15.78
CA GLY A 190 3.29 -13.18 16.56
C GLY A 190 4.19 -11.95 16.71
N LYS A 191 5.27 -11.84 15.93
CA LYS A 191 6.27 -10.77 16.03
C LYS A 191 6.69 -10.26 14.65
N ARG A 192 6.70 -8.94 14.49
CA ARG A 192 7.17 -8.26 13.27
C ARG A 192 8.66 -8.57 13.01
N ARG A 193 8.99 -8.95 11.78
CA ARG A 193 10.38 -9.15 11.33
C ARG A 193 11.02 -7.84 10.90
N GLU A 194 12.23 -7.57 11.42
CA GLU A 194 12.94 -6.31 11.17
C GLU A 194 13.68 -6.26 9.85
N PHE A 195 14.00 -7.43 9.31
CA PHE A 195 14.80 -7.59 8.11
C PHE A 195 14.13 -8.61 7.18
N VAL A 196 14.25 -8.36 5.88
CA VAL A 196 13.89 -9.28 4.82
C VAL A 196 15.06 -9.37 3.86
N ASP A 197 15.57 -10.57 3.63
CA ASP A 197 16.56 -10.83 2.58
C ASP A 197 15.80 -11.24 1.32
N ALA A 198 15.39 -10.22 0.57
CA ALA A 198 14.37 -10.40 -0.44
C ALA A 198 14.94 -10.94 -1.76
N ASP A 199 14.53 -12.12 -2.19
CA ASP A 199 14.87 -12.70 -3.51
C ASP A 199 13.61 -12.94 -4.35
N THR A 200 13.18 -11.90 -5.07
CA THR A 200 11.95 -11.94 -5.86
C THR A 200 11.94 -10.89 -6.96
N ILE A 201 11.27 -11.20 -8.07
CA ILE A 201 10.92 -10.26 -9.14
C ILE A 201 9.93 -9.17 -8.68
N ALA A 202 9.26 -9.37 -7.55
CA ALA A 202 8.31 -8.43 -6.96
C ALA A 202 9.02 -7.25 -6.28
N ASP A 203 9.73 -6.44 -7.06
CA ASP A 203 10.58 -5.32 -6.60
C ASP A 203 9.87 -4.39 -5.60
N GLY A 204 8.58 -4.10 -5.83
CA GLY A 204 7.78 -3.23 -4.97
C GLY A 204 7.42 -3.80 -3.59
N LEU A 205 7.76 -5.07 -3.30
CA LEU A 205 7.39 -5.78 -2.07
C LEU A 205 8.61 -6.19 -1.21
N ARG A 206 9.82 -5.76 -1.58
CA ARG A 206 11.10 -6.17 -0.94
C ARG A 206 11.42 -5.41 0.36
N THR A 207 10.42 -5.04 1.14
CA THR A 207 10.59 -4.23 2.35
C THR A 207 9.87 -4.87 3.52
N PRO A 208 10.47 -4.89 4.73
CA PRO A 208 9.81 -5.46 5.89
C PRO A 208 8.54 -4.66 6.22
N VAL A 209 7.54 -5.32 6.78
CA VAL A 209 6.31 -4.66 7.23
C VAL A 209 6.62 -3.52 8.20
N GLY A 210 5.88 -2.41 8.10
CA GLY A 210 6.01 -1.25 8.99
C GLY A 210 5.63 -1.54 10.45
N GLN A 211 6.18 -0.76 11.37
CA GLN A 211 5.89 -0.85 12.81
C GLN A 211 4.44 -0.49 13.13
N ILE A 212 3.85 0.49 12.42
CA ILE A 212 2.45 0.88 12.57
C ILE A 212 1.54 -0.11 11.84
N ASN A 213 2.00 -0.61 10.70
CA ASN A 213 1.22 -1.50 9.84
C ASN A 213 1.04 -2.89 10.44
N PHE A 214 2.08 -3.46 11.06
CA PHE A 214 2.06 -4.85 11.51
C PHE A 214 0.97 -5.14 12.57
N PRO A 215 0.78 -4.35 13.64
CA PRO A 215 -0.29 -4.61 14.61
C PRO A 215 -1.69 -4.58 13.98
N ILE A 216 -1.94 -3.67 13.02
CA ILE A 216 -3.21 -3.60 12.29
C ILE A 216 -3.43 -4.86 11.47
N ILE A 217 -2.39 -5.30 10.75
CA ILE A 217 -2.42 -6.51 9.93
C ILE A 217 -2.66 -7.73 10.83
N GLN A 218 -1.94 -7.83 11.95
CA GLN A 218 -2.06 -8.93 12.90
C GLN A 218 -3.45 -9.05 13.52
N GLU A 219 -4.11 -7.92 13.79
CA GLU A 219 -5.45 -7.91 14.37
C GLU A 219 -6.55 -8.16 13.33
N LYS A 220 -6.42 -7.60 12.12
CA LYS A 220 -7.56 -7.45 11.18
C LYS A 220 -7.47 -8.27 9.91
N VAL A 221 -6.30 -8.82 9.57
CA VAL A 221 -6.10 -9.59 8.33
C VAL A 221 -6.21 -11.07 8.64
N GLU A 222 -7.05 -11.77 7.89
CA GLU A 222 -7.36 -13.17 8.16
C GLU A 222 -6.18 -14.10 7.87
N LYS A 223 -5.49 -13.85 6.75
CA LYS A 223 -4.30 -14.62 6.35
C LYS A 223 -3.48 -13.85 5.32
N VAL A 224 -2.17 -14.04 5.34
CA VAL A 224 -1.26 -13.64 4.26
C VAL A 224 -0.89 -14.88 3.43
N ILE A 225 -1.16 -14.82 2.12
CA ILE A 225 -0.92 -15.89 1.16
C ILE A 225 0.46 -15.67 0.55
N VAL A 226 1.31 -16.70 0.63
CA VAL A 226 2.65 -16.70 0.05
C VAL A 226 2.61 -17.33 -1.33
N VAL A 227 3.17 -16.64 -2.34
CA VAL A 227 3.14 -17.08 -3.75
C VAL A 227 4.56 -17.11 -4.30
N SER A 228 4.96 -18.16 -5.03
CA SER A 228 6.28 -18.20 -5.69
C SER A 228 6.33 -17.31 -6.94
N ASP A 229 7.52 -16.87 -7.33
CA ASP A 229 7.71 -16.09 -8.56
C ASP A 229 7.31 -16.88 -9.82
N GLU A 230 7.52 -18.20 -9.82
CA GLU A 230 7.13 -19.10 -10.91
C GLU A 230 5.62 -19.11 -11.15
N MET A 231 4.80 -18.99 -10.11
CA MET A 231 3.33 -18.96 -10.23
C MET A 231 2.80 -17.65 -10.84
N ARG A 232 3.60 -16.56 -10.91
CA ARG A 232 3.16 -15.28 -11.52
C ARG A 232 3.30 -15.26 -13.04
N CYS A 233 4.27 -15.98 -13.58
CA CYS A 233 4.40 -16.19 -15.01
C CYS A 233 3.46 -17.30 -15.41
N GLY A 234 2.19 -16.98 -15.68
CA GLY A 234 1.18 -17.94 -16.15
C GLY A 234 1.59 -18.61 -17.46
N PHE A 235 2.46 -19.61 -17.38
CA PHE A 235 2.53 -20.71 -18.30
C PHE A 235 1.87 -21.89 -17.60
N TYR A 236 0.59 -22.08 -17.90
CA TYR A 236 0.03 -23.43 -17.85
C TYR A 236 0.83 -24.26 -18.87
N GLY A 237 1.76 -25.06 -18.37
CA GLY A 237 2.61 -25.90 -19.20
C GLY A 237 3.36 -26.97 -18.40
N LYS A 238 2.68 -28.11 -18.24
CA LYS A 238 3.18 -29.47 -17.92
C LYS A 238 3.72 -29.65 -16.47
N ASP A 239 3.22 -30.59 -15.65
CA ASP A 239 2.58 -31.90 -15.90
C ASP A 239 1.32 -32.12 -15.04
#